data_AF-A0A373CYU3-F1
#
_entry.id   AF-A0A373CYU3-F1
#
_cell.length_a   1.000
_cell.length_b   1.000
_cell.length_c   1.000
_cell.angle_alpha   90.00
_cell.angle_beta   90.00
_cell.angle_gamma   90.00
#
_symmetry.space_group_name_H-M   'P 1'
#
loop_
_entity.id
_entity.type
_entity.pdbx_description
1 polymer ?
#
loop_
_entity_poly.entity_id
_entity_poly.type
_entity_poly.pdbx_seq_one_letter_code
_entity_poly.pdbx_strand_id
1 'polypeptide(L)'
;MSRDENGQEVFLGSVGKCMPVVLVQGRTAHVSRCFDGLNAVGVLGRMFEKTELSAEFAEVFDGEVCMPPTWLNFKDLKKEYDVSVPARAAGYLSVLSFRSGPGEILEKMRELGSEAFAEYIEKRDAERRRLEEKLSGRAMQGKKKCVKTAKPQAANAESVDHADPVSEEYADNVGECEKTNDVVPQKFNVLSFEELSEQCRKKNADGFEDFLEGLKGRTEARIRSGETNYPQATIDMMTEILDWSGLTGPVMVIGFAPPLYPAYHSDQMAGKEGVGSWQFKKIKKASEAAGCMVKKVHYFTGISDLSYCGTCGDMDFSGYAAETPLWGGGYQVDFEEIGKLNIPAVLMGPWGKDIHRRTERVNRKSLLVELPEILHTLIEDQA
;
A
#
# COMPACT_ATOMS: atom_id res chain seq x y z
N MET A 1 8.37 25.96 -7.76
CA MET A 1 9.67 25.47 -8.29
C MET A 1 10.80 25.73 -7.32
N SER A 2 11.90 24.96 -7.44
CA SER A 2 13.14 25.28 -6.74
C SER A 2 14.09 26.08 -7.65
N ARG A 3 15.04 26.79 -7.04
CA ARG A 3 16.08 27.57 -7.73
C ARG A 3 17.35 27.52 -6.89
N ASP A 4 18.46 27.17 -7.54
CA ASP A 4 19.79 27.15 -6.96
C ASP A 4 20.76 28.00 -7.80
N GLU A 5 22.07 27.86 -7.55
CA GLU A 5 23.13 28.55 -8.30
C GLU A 5 23.18 28.19 -9.79
N ASN A 6 22.67 27.01 -10.16
CA ASN A 6 22.63 26.51 -11.53
C ASN A 6 21.37 26.97 -12.29
N GLY A 7 20.40 27.56 -11.58
CA GLY A 7 19.21 28.15 -12.15
C GLY A 7 17.90 27.56 -11.62
N GLN A 8 16.80 28.10 -12.12
CA GLN A 8 15.46 27.61 -11.82
C GLN A 8 15.15 26.35 -12.65
N GLU A 9 14.45 25.40 -12.03
CA GLU A 9 14.11 24.14 -12.68
C GLU A 9 12.97 24.29 -13.69
N VAL A 10 13.16 23.66 -14.85
CA VAL A 10 12.14 23.43 -15.87
C VAL A 10 12.07 21.94 -16.12
N PHE A 11 10.91 21.34 -15.87
CA PHE A 11 10.73 19.89 -15.93
C PHE A 11 10.12 19.47 -17.27
N LEU A 12 10.65 18.40 -17.85
CA LEU A 12 10.14 17.82 -19.11
C LEU A 12 8.98 16.85 -18.88
N GLY A 13 8.77 16.47 -17.63
CA GLY A 13 7.86 15.42 -17.23
C GLY A 13 7.47 15.51 -15.77
N SER A 14 6.61 14.59 -15.35
CA SER A 14 6.23 14.37 -13.96
C SER A 14 6.26 12.89 -13.63
N VAL A 15 6.62 12.60 -12.39
CA VAL A 15 6.61 11.24 -11.87
C VAL A 15 5.20 10.67 -11.90
N GLY A 16 5.09 9.37 -12.18
CA GLY A 16 3.86 8.63 -12.00
C GLY A 16 3.59 8.35 -10.52
N LYS A 17 2.33 8.18 -10.17
CA LYS A 17 1.88 7.75 -8.84
C LYS A 17 0.71 6.80 -8.96
N CYS A 18 0.83 5.63 -8.36
CA CYS A 18 -0.29 4.73 -8.09
C CYS A 18 -0.38 4.44 -6.59
N MET A 19 -1.50 3.84 -6.16
CA MET A 19 -1.74 3.53 -4.75
C MET A 19 -2.23 2.09 -4.60
N PRO A 20 -1.33 1.12 -4.45
CA PRO A 20 -1.74 -0.23 -4.12
C PRO A 20 -2.43 -0.27 -2.75
N VAL A 21 -3.45 -1.13 -2.65
CA VAL A 21 -4.19 -1.44 -1.43
C VAL A 21 -4.01 -2.92 -1.15
N VAL A 22 -3.65 -3.24 0.09
CA VAL A 22 -3.42 -4.61 0.55
C VAL A 22 -4.45 -4.94 1.62
N LEU A 23 -5.24 -5.98 1.39
CA LEU A 23 -6.16 -6.58 2.37
C LEU A 23 -5.66 -7.98 2.70
N VAL A 24 -5.40 -8.24 3.97
CA VAL A 24 -5.03 -9.57 4.47
C VAL A 24 -6.14 -10.14 5.31
N GLN A 25 -6.54 -11.38 5.00
CA GLN A 25 -7.34 -12.23 5.85
C GLN A 25 -6.48 -13.38 6.38
N GLY A 26 -6.48 -13.51 7.71
CA GLY A 26 -5.84 -14.60 8.43
C GLY A 26 -6.86 -15.65 8.88
N ARG A 27 -6.68 -16.15 10.11
CA ARG A 27 -7.60 -17.08 10.75
C ARG A 27 -7.75 -16.72 12.22
N THR A 28 -8.97 -16.48 12.65
CA THR A 28 -9.27 -16.15 14.05
C THR A 28 -8.94 -17.33 14.98
N ALA A 29 -8.37 -17.03 16.13
CA ALA A 29 -8.24 -17.96 17.25
C ALA A 29 -8.25 -17.17 18.57
N HIS A 30 -8.67 -17.81 19.65
CA HIS A 30 -8.54 -17.23 20.99
C HIS A 30 -7.06 -16.98 21.32
N VAL A 31 -6.73 -15.91 22.04
CA VAL A 31 -5.33 -15.52 22.31
C VAL A 31 -4.53 -16.59 23.07
N SER A 32 -5.18 -17.37 23.94
CA SER A 32 -4.53 -18.51 24.62
C SER A 32 -4.23 -19.69 23.68
N ARG A 33 -4.87 -19.73 22.51
CA ARG A 33 -4.68 -20.69 21.43
C ARG A 33 -4.18 -19.99 20.16
N CYS A 34 -3.34 -18.95 20.31
CA CYS A 34 -2.93 -18.06 19.23
C CYS A 34 -2.29 -18.78 18.03
N PHE A 35 -1.66 -19.94 18.25
CA PHE A 35 -1.05 -20.72 17.18
C PHE A 35 -2.07 -21.43 16.27
N ASP A 36 -3.31 -21.62 16.72
CA ASP A 36 -4.39 -22.24 15.92
C ASP A 36 -4.97 -21.28 14.88
N GLY A 37 -4.63 -19.99 15.01
CA GLY A 37 -4.97 -18.92 14.09
C GLY A 37 -3.79 -18.47 13.23
N LEU A 38 -4.04 -17.41 12.48
CA LEU A 38 -3.03 -16.67 11.73
C LEU A 38 -3.36 -15.18 11.86
N ASN A 39 -2.46 -14.41 12.46
CA ASN A 39 -2.68 -12.99 12.71
C ASN A 39 -2.48 -12.19 11.42
N ALA A 40 -3.55 -11.60 10.89
CA ALA A 40 -3.50 -10.80 9.67
C ALA A 40 -2.57 -9.58 9.80
N VAL A 41 -2.49 -8.97 11.00
CA VAL A 41 -1.58 -7.84 11.26
C VAL A 41 -0.13 -8.26 11.13
N GLY A 42 0.20 -9.49 11.56
CA GLY A 42 1.56 -10.01 11.46
C GLY A 42 2.01 -10.23 10.02
N VAL A 43 1.13 -10.76 9.17
CA VAL A 43 1.38 -10.93 7.73
C VAL A 43 1.48 -9.57 7.04
N LEU A 44 0.54 -8.64 7.29
CA LEU A 44 0.61 -7.29 6.76
C LEU A 44 1.90 -6.57 7.20
N GLY A 45 2.35 -6.81 8.43
CA GLY A 45 3.62 -6.29 8.95
C GLY A 45 4.84 -6.77 8.16
N ARG A 46 4.85 -8.03 7.71
CA ARG A 46 5.90 -8.53 6.80
C ARG A 46 5.86 -7.86 5.44
N MET A 47 4.65 -7.64 4.91
CA MET A 47 4.48 -6.91 3.66
C MET A 47 4.99 -5.47 3.78
N PHE A 48 4.68 -4.80 4.90
CA PHE A 48 5.19 -3.47 5.22
C PHE A 48 6.71 -3.45 5.27
N GLU A 49 7.35 -4.35 6.03
CA GLU A 49 8.82 -4.44 6.15
C GLU A 49 9.52 -4.61 4.79
N LYS A 50 8.89 -5.31 3.84
CA LYS A 50 9.43 -5.55 2.50
C LYS A 50 9.26 -4.37 1.53
N THR A 51 8.25 -3.54 1.73
CA THR A 51 7.84 -2.52 0.74
C THR A 51 8.13 -1.09 1.18
N GLU A 52 8.04 -0.80 2.48
CA GLU A 52 8.31 0.53 3.03
C GLU A 52 9.76 0.95 2.75
N LEU A 53 9.93 2.10 2.10
CA LEU A 53 11.24 2.67 1.74
C LEU A 53 12.14 1.71 0.93
N SER A 54 11.56 0.71 0.28
CA SER A 54 12.31 -0.31 -0.46
C SER A 54 12.91 0.28 -1.74
N ALA A 55 14.24 0.26 -1.82
CA ALA A 55 14.99 0.73 -2.98
C ALA A 55 14.70 -0.07 -4.26
N GLU A 56 14.14 -1.28 -4.14
CA GLU A 56 13.79 -2.08 -5.32
C GLU A 56 12.66 -1.46 -6.14
N PHE A 57 11.85 -0.59 -5.53
CA PHE A 57 10.79 0.18 -6.21
C PHE A 57 11.26 1.58 -6.61
N ALA A 58 12.47 1.98 -6.22
CA ALA A 58 13.04 3.25 -6.63
C ALA A 58 13.64 3.11 -8.04
N GLU A 59 13.27 4.02 -8.92
CA GLU A 59 13.78 4.08 -10.29
C GLU A 59 14.78 5.22 -10.45
N VAL A 60 15.70 5.07 -11.41
CA VAL A 60 16.67 6.10 -11.75
C VAL A 60 16.56 6.45 -13.24
N PHE A 61 16.46 7.74 -13.54
CA PHE A 61 16.48 8.26 -14.90
C PHE A 61 17.47 9.42 -15.01
N ASP A 62 18.51 9.27 -15.83
CA ASP A 62 19.53 10.30 -16.06
C ASP A 62 20.08 10.96 -14.77
N GLY A 63 20.31 10.15 -13.74
CA GLY A 63 20.79 10.61 -12.43
C GLY A 63 19.71 11.13 -11.48
N GLU A 64 18.47 11.27 -11.93
CA GLU A 64 17.30 11.60 -11.09
C GLU A 64 16.72 10.32 -10.48
N VAL A 65 16.26 10.41 -9.24
CA VAL A 65 15.75 9.26 -8.47
C VAL A 65 14.27 9.43 -8.17
N CYS A 66 13.49 8.40 -8.47
CA CYS A 66 12.12 8.25 -8.04
C CYS A 66 12.11 7.71 -6.61
N MET A 67 11.42 8.39 -5.69
CA MET A 67 11.44 8.01 -4.28
C MET A 67 10.73 6.67 -4.05
N PRO A 68 11.21 5.85 -3.10
CA PRO A 68 10.62 4.54 -2.82
C PRO A 68 9.21 4.67 -2.21
N PRO A 69 8.46 3.55 -2.13
CA PRO A 69 7.12 3.53 -1.59
C PRO A 69 7.05 4.01 -0.15
N THR A 70 5.91 4.60 0.21
CA THR A 70 5.60 5.01 1.59
C THR A 70 4.19 4.60 1.94
N TRP A 71 4.05 3.85 3.03
CA TRP A 71 2.76 3.48 3.58
C TRP A 71 2.06 4.69 4.19
N LEU A 72 0.82 4.91 3.76
CA LEU A 72 -0.02 6.01 4.23
C LEU A 72 -1.07 5.53 5.23
N ASN A 73 -1.32 4.22 5.28
CA ASN A 73 -2.23 3.60 6.23
C ASN A 73 -1.85 2.15 6.51
N PHE A 74 -1.91 1.74 7.79
CA PHE A 74 -1.69 0.36 8.24
C PHE A 74 -2.52 0.12 9.50
N LYS A 75 -3.48 -0.82 9.48
CA LYS A 75 -4.31 -1.14 10.64
C LYS A 75 -4.94 -2.53 10.58
N ASP A 76 -5.37 -3.05 11.73
CA ASP A 76 -6.33 -4.14 11.77
C ASP A 76 -7.75 -3.64 11.42
N LEU A 77 -8.65 -4.58 11.10
CA LEU A 77 -10.05 -4.28 10.79
C LEU A 77 -11.02 -4.74 11.91
N LYS A 78 -10.56 -4.90 13.16
CA LYS A 78 -11.49 -5.19 14.27
C LYS A 78 -12.34 -3.95 14.55
N LYS A 79 -13.65 -4.16 14.68
CA LYS A 79 -14.59 -3.10 15.06
C LYS A 79 -14.65 -2.89 16.57
N GLU A 80 -14.44 -3.96 17.33
CA GLU A 80 -14.51 -3.98 18.78
C GLU A 80 -13.36 -4.81 19.37
N TYR A 81 -13.06 -4.56 20.64
CA TYR A 81 -12.08 -5.35 21.38
C TYR A 81 -12.68 -6.71 21.75
N ASP A 82 -11.91 -7.77 21.50
CA ASP A 82 -12.14 -9.11 22.02
C ASP A 82 -10.79 -9.85 22.15
N VAL A 83 -10.80 -10.98 22.87
CA VAL A 83 -9.60 -11.81 23.16
C VAL A 83 -9.21 -12.77 22.03
N SER A 84 -9.44 -12.38 20.77
CA SER A 84 -9.04 -13.14 19.59
C SER A 84 -7.99 -12.43 18.73
N VAL A 85 -7.21 -13.26 18.04
CA VAL A 85 -6.25 -12.84 17.02
C VAL A 85 -6.97 -12.11 15.87
N PRO A 86 -6.49 -10.94 15.42
CA PRO A 86 -7.09 -10.21 14.31
C PRO A 86 -7.28 -11.05 13.05
N ALA A 87 -8.53 -11.16 12.61
CA ALA A 87 -8.92 -11.91 11.42
C ALA A 87 -8.53 -11.19 10.12
N ARG A 88 -8.59 -9.86 10.12
CA ARG A 88 -8.29 -9.03 8.95
C ARG A 88 -7.47 -7.81 9.32
N ALA A 89 -6.59 -7.41 8.40
CA ALA A 89 -5.80 -6.20 8.45
C ALA A 89 -5.67 -5.64 7.04
N ALA A 90 -5.57 -4.32 6.91
CA ALA A 90 -5.41 -3.69 5.61
C ALA A 90 -4.56 -2.42 5.70
N GLY A 91 -4.10 -1.99 4.55
CA GLY A 91 -3.43 -0.71 4.40
C GLY A 91 -3.16 -0.38 2.94
N TYR A 92 -2.56 0.77 2.72
CA TYR A 92 -2.22 1.25 1.38
C TYR A 92 -0.97 2.10 1.42
N LEU A 93 -0.25 2.08 0.31
CA LEU A 93 1.01 2.78 0.12
C LEU A 93 0.98 3.59 -1.17
N SER A 94 1.72 4.70 -1.19
CA SER A 94 1.97 5.44 -2.43
C SER A 94 3.22 4.88 -3.08
N VAL A 95 3.13 4.54 -4.36
CA VAL A 95 4.28 4.12 -5.18
C VAL A 95 4.46 5.16 -6.27
N LEU A 96 5.67 5.68 -6.39
CA LEU A 96 6.07 6.57 -7.46
C LEU A 96 6.86 5.77 -8.51
N SER A 97 6.70 6.09 -9.80
CA SER A 97 7.47 5.46 -10.88
C SER A 97 7.77 6.45 -12.01
N PHE A 98 8.90 6.28 -12.70
CA PHE A 98 9.17 6.97 -13.96
C PHE A 98 8.73 6.14 -15.16
N ARG A 99 8.73 4.81 -15.02
CA ARG A 99 8.48 3.85 -16.09
C ARG A 99 7.53 2.75 -15.69
N SER A 100 7.69 2.13 -14.52
CA SER A 100 6.89 0.96 -14.16
C SER A 100 5.40 1.29 -14.14
N GLY A 101 4.65 0.48 -14.89
CA GLY A 101 3.20 0.55 -14.94
C GLY A 101 2.53 -0.17 -13.77
N PRO A 102 1.21 0.03 -13.57
CA PRO A 102 0.48 -0.63 -12.49
C PRO A 102 0.55 -2.16 -12.49
N GLY A 103 0.58 -2.79 -13.67
CA GLY A 103 0.70 -4.26 -13.78
C GLY A 103 2.01 -4.80 -13.21
N GLU A 104 3.15 -4.17 -13.53
CA GLU A 104 4.46 -4.56 -12.98
C GLU A 104 4.50 -4.38 -11.46
N ILE A 105 3.95 -3.27 -10.97
CA ILE A 105 3.87 -2.97 -9.53
C ILE A 105 3.01 -4.03 -8.83
N LEU A 106 1.88 -4.42 -9.42
CA LEU A 106 0.99 -5.44 -8.87
C LEU A 106 1.68 -6.80 -8.77
N GLU A 107 2.33 -7.27 -9.85
CA GLU A 107 3.02 -8.56 -9.83
C GLU A 107 4.11 -8.61 -8.76
N LYS A 108 4.91 -7.54 -8.66
CA LYS A 108 5.91 -7.43 -7.60
C LYS A 108 5.31 -7.44 -6.20
N MET A 109 4.18 -6.75 -6.01
CA MET A 109 3.45 -6.77 -4.74
C MET A 109 2.91 -8.16 -4.41
N ARG A 110 2.51 -8.96 -5.40
CA ARG A 110 2.04 -10.34 -5.22
C ARG A 110 3.16 -11.29 -4.81
N GLU A 111 4.33 -11.14 -5.44
CA GLU A 111 5.53 -11.90 -5.06
C GLU A 111 5.92 -11.62 -3.60
N LEU A 112 6.06 -10.34 -3.24
CA LEU A 112 6.37 -9.93 -1.86
C LEU A 112 5.28 -10.33 -0.86
N GLY A 113 4.01 -10.32 -1.28
CA GLY A 113 2.89 -10.79 -0.48
C GLY A 113 2.97 -12.30 -0.18
N SER A 114 3.44 -13.08 -1.16
CA SER A 114 3.62 -14.53 -1.01
C SER A 114 4.76 -14.84 -0.04
N GLU A 115 5.87 -14.11 -0.16
CA GLU A 115 6.98 -14.18 0.79
C GLU A 115 6.55 -13.75 2.20
N ALA A 116 5.77 -12.66 2.32
CA ALA A 116 5.28 -12.15 3.59
C ALA A 116 4.45 -13.19 4.35
N PHE A 117 3.59 -13.94 3.64
CA PHE A 117 2.88 -15.07 4.22
C PHE A 117 3.83 -16.19 4.66
N ALA A 118 4.72 -16.63 3.77
CA ALA A 118 5.63 -17.73 4.02
C ALA A 118 6.51 -17.46 5.25
N GLU A 119 7.15 -16.29 5.31
CA GLU A 119 8.01 -15.88 6.42
C GLU A 119 7.24 -15.74 7.74
N TYR A 120 6.00 -15.25 7.70
CA TYR A 120 5.19 -15.12 8.91
C TYR A 120 4.75 -16.50 9.45
N ILE A 121 4.33 -17.40 8.56
CA ILE A 121 3.98 -18.79 8.92
C ILE A 121 5.21 -19.52 9.46
N GLU A 122 6.36 -19.41 8.80
CA GLU A 122 7.61 -20.02 9.27
C GLU A 122 8.01 -19.51 10.66
N LYS A 123 7.97 -18.18 10.87
CA LYS A 123 8.22 -17.59 12.20
C LYS A 123 7.26 -18.14 13.25
N ARG A 124 5.96 -18.18 12.95
CA ARG A 124 4.94 -18.69 13.88
C ARG A 124 5.23 -20.16 14.25
N ASP A 125 5.54 -20.99 13.26
CA ASP A 125 5.76 -22.42 13.46
C ASP A 125 7.10 -22.72 14.17
N ALA A 126 8.12 -21.88 13.95
CA ALA A 126 9.35 -21.91 14.74
C ALA A 126 9.12 -21.56 16.21
N GLU A 127 8.34 -20.52 16.50
CA GLU A 127 7.99 -20.14 17.87
C GLU A 127 7.12 -21.18 18.57
N ARG A 128 6.18 -21.81 17.85
CA ARG A 128 5.39 -22.95 18.35
C ARG A 128 6.32 -24.07 18.84
N ARG A 129 7.26 -24.52 18.00
CA ARG A 129 8.23 -25.57 18.34
C ARG A 129 9.08 -25.21 19.56
N ARG A 130 9.60 -23.97 19.62
CA ARG A 130 10.39 -23.47 20.78
C ARG A 130 9.61 -23.53 22.09
N LEU A 131 8.32 -23.27 22.07
CA LEU A 131 7.47 -23.33 23.27
C LEU A 131 7.13 -24.78 23.66
N GLU A 132 6.84 -25.65 22.69
CA GLU A 132 6.62 -27.08 22.92
C GLU A 132 7.85 -27.76 23.55
N GLU A 133 9.06 -27.39 23.12
CA GLU A 133 10.32 -27.83 23.73
C GLU A 133 10.47 -27.34 25.18
N LYS A 134 10.12 -26.08 25.47
CA LYS A 134 10.13 -25.54 26.85
C LYS A 134 9.14 -26.25 27.76
N LEU A 135 7.95 -26.59 27.25
CA LEU A 135 6.90 -27.28 28.01
C LEU A 135 7.26 -28.74 28.28
N SER A 136 7.80 -29.44 27.28
CA SER A 136 8.28 -30.82 27.43
C SER A 136 9.51 -30.92 28.36
N GLY A 137 10.43 -29.95 28.30
CA GLY A 137 11.54 -29.84 29.24
C GLY A 137 11.12 -29.61 30.69
N ARG A 138 10.07 -28.79 30.92
CA ARG A 138 9.46 -28.60 32.25
C ARG A 138 8.76 -29.86 32.77
N ALA A 139 8.07 -30.60 31.91
CA ALA A 139 7.43 -31.87 32.28
C ALA A 139 8.47 -32.94 32.71
N MET A 140 9.65 -32.95 32.09
CA MET A 140 10.76 -33.84 32.46
C MET A 140 11.44 -33.43 33.79
N GLN A 141 11.47 -32.14 34.13
CA GLN A 141 11.96 -31.66 35.43
C GLN A 141 10.94 -31.88 36.57
N GLY A 142 9.64 -31.78 36.30
CA GLY A 142 8.57 -32.09 37.25
C GLY A 142 8.55 -33.55 37.68
N LYS A 143 8.77 -34.49 36.74
CA LYS A 143 8.87 -35.94 37.05
C LYS A 143 10.12 -36.32 37.86
N LYS A 144 11.21 -35.54 37.80
CA LYS A 144 12.42 -35.79 38.61
C LYS A 144 12.30 -35.35 40.06
N LYS A 145 11.32 -34.51 40.42
CA LYS A 145 11.12 -34.03 41.81
C LYS A 145 10.14 -34.86 42.66
N CYS A 146 9.48 -35.87 42.08
CA CYS A 146 8.49 -36.68 42.79
C CYS A 146 9.00 -38.12 43.03
N VAL A 147 10.16 -38.29 43.66
CA VAL A 147 10.59 -39.60 44.20
C VAL A 147 11.30 -39.38 45.54
N LYS A 148 10.64 -39.85 46.62
CA LYS A 148 11.08 -40.01 48.03
C LYS A 148 11.10 -38.68 48.83
N THR A 149 10.35 -38.53 49.92
CA THR A 149 10.24 -39.43 51.07
C THR A 149 8.94 -39.16 51.86
N ALA A 150 8.29 -40.24 52.32
CA ALA A 150 7.30 -40.19 53.37
C ALA A 150 7.99 -40.50 54.71
N LYS A 151 7.72 -39.71 55.75
CA LYS A 151 7.43 -40.19 57.12
C LYS A 151 6.82 -39.06 57.99
N PRO A 152 5.98 -39.41 58.98
CA PRO A 152 5.02 -38.50 59.61
C PRO A 152 5.51 -38.03 60.99
N GLN A 153 5.03 -36.86 61.46
CA GLN A 153 4.64 -36.63 62.87
C GLN A 153 4.08 -35.21 63.11
N ALA A 154 3.21 -35.15 64.12
CA ALA A 154 2.29 -34.07 64.49
C ALA A 154 2.91 -32.97 65.37
N ALA A 155 2.32 -31.76 65.36
CA ALA A 155 1.98 -30.94 66.54
C ALA A 155 1.39 -29.56 66.13
N ASN A 156 0.50 -29.06 66.99
CA ASN A 156 -0.31 -27.82 66.90
C ASN A 156 0.50 -26.51 66.85
N ALA A 157 -0.06 -25.47 66.23
CA ALA A 157 -0.21 -24.11 66.80
C ALA A 157 -1.00 -23.18 65.87
N GLU A 158 -1.84 -22.33 66.47
CA GLU A 158 -2.71 -21.34 65.87
C GLU A 158 -1.94 -20.18 65.20
N SER A 159 -2.47 -19.64 64.09
CA SER A 159 -2.78 -18.21 63.97
C SER A 159 -3.50 -17.92 62.64
N VAL A 160 -4.51 -17.08 62.76
CA VAL A 160 -5.36 -16.53 61.70
C VAL A 160 -4.65 -15.31 61.13
N ASP A 161 -4.51 -15.17 59.82
CA ASP A 161 -4.96 -13.94 59.14
C ASP A 161 -5.11 -14.07 57.62
N HIS A 162 -6.01 -13.23 57.11
CA HIS A 162 -6.77 -13.27 55.87
C HIS A 162 -6.01 -13.39 54.52
N ALA A 163 -6.53 -14.27 53.64
CA ALA A 163 -6.48 -14.08 52.18
C ALA A 163 -7.67 -14.78 51.49
N ASP A 164 -8.40 -14.03 50.65
CA ASP A 164 -9.57 -14.46 49.89
C ASP A 164 -9.31 -15.62 48.90
N PRO A 165 -10.32 -16.48 48.62
CA PRO A 165 -10.14 -17.70 47.85
C PRO A 165 -10.50 -17.49 46.37
N VAL A 166 -9.52 -17.16 45.52
CA VAL A 166 -9.69 -17.27 44.07
C VAL A 166 -8.38 -17.70 43.43
N SER A 167 -7.96 -18.96 43.61
CA SER A 167 -6.78 -19.47 42.88
C SER A 167 -6.76 -20.98 42.60
N GLU A 168 -7.81 -21.75 42.86
CA GLU A 168 -7.74 -23.22 42.69
C GLU A 168 -8.55 -23.82 41.53
N GLU A 169 -9.21 -23.03 40.67
CA GLU A 169 -10.03 -23.61 39.57
C GLU A 169 -9.43 -23.47 38.15
N TYR A 170 -8.18 -23.01 38.01
CA TYR A 170 -7.51 -22.89 36.70
C TYR A 170 -6.46 -23.97 36.41
N ALA A 171 -6.44 -25.07 37.18
CA ALA A 171 -5.45 -26.14 37.00
C ALA A 171 -5.93 -27.33 36.14
N ASP A 172 -7.24 -27.54 35.94
CA ASP A 172 -7.74 -28.86 35.51
C ASP A 172 -8.42 -28.94 34.13
N ASN A 173 -8.30 -27.94 33.26
CA ASN A 173 -8.82 -28.02 31.88
C ASN A 173 -7.72 -27.95 30.80
N VAL A 174 -6.59 -28.63 31.02
CA VAL A 174 -5.70 -29.03 29.92
C VAL A 174 -6.27 -30.30 29.30
N GLY A 175 -7.34 -30.15 28.50
CA GLY A 175 -7.83 -31.23 27.66
C GLY A 175 -6.69 -31.80 26.81
N GLU A 176 -6.58 -33.12 26.78
CA GLU A 176 -5.56 -33.85 26.01
C GLU A 176 -5.52 -33.32 24.57
N CYS A 177 -4.45 -32.60 24.25
CA CYS A 177 -4.15 -32.22 22.88
C CYS A 177 -3.64 -33.48 22.19
N GLU A 178 -4.50 -34.14 21.41
CA GLU A 178 -4.12 -35.27 20.58
C GLU A 178 -2.92 -34.88 19.71
N LYS A 179 -1.85 -35.67 19.82
CA LYS A 179 -0.61 -35.50 19.07
C LYS A 179 -0.83 -35.93 17.62
N THR A 180 -1.32 -35.03 16.77
CA THR A 180 -1.18 -35.19 15.32
C THR A 180 0.06 -34.40 14.89
N ASN A 181 1.17 -35.10 14.72
CA ASN A 181 2.50 -34.54 14.48
C ASN A 181 2.78 -34.23 12.98
N ASP A 182 1.73 -34.01 12.19
CA ASP A 182 1.88 -33.61 10.79
C ASP A 182 1.65 -32.10 10.67
N VAL A 183 2.75 -31.34 10.58
CA VAL A 183 2.70 -29.94 10.16
C VAL A 183 2.30 -29.92 8.68
N VAL A 184 1.00 -29.97 8.41
CA VAL A 184 0.48 -29.73 7.07
C VAL A 184 0.80 -28.28 6.72
N PRO A 185 1.49 -28.00 5.60
CA PRO A 185 1.76 -26.63 5.18
C PRO A 185 0.44 -25.86 5.12
N GLN A 186 0.32 -24.79 5.90
CA GLN A 186 -0.89 -23.99 5.88
C GLN A 186 -0.99 -23.32 4.51
N LYS A 187 -1.98 -23.73 3.72
CA LYS A 187 -2.21 -23.17 2.39
C LYS A 187 -2.72 -21.72 2.53
N PHE A 188 -2.09 -20.81 1.79
CA PHE A 188 -2.50 -19.41 1.64
C PHE A 188 -2.55 -19.06 0.16
N ASN A 189 -3.27 -17.98 -0.16
CA ASN A 189 -3.33 -17.43 -1.52
C ASN A 189 -2.98 -15.94 -1.51
N VAL A 190 -2.38 -15.46 -2.60
CA VAL A 190 -2.25 -14.03 -2.89
C VAL A 190 -2.97 -13.78 -4.20
N LEU A 191 -4.04 -12.99 -4.14
CA LEU A 191 -4.93 -12.71 -5.26
C LEU A 191 -4.85 -11.23 -5.61
N SER A 192 -4.95 -10.93 -6.89
CA SER A 192 -5.34 -9.59 -7.32
C SER A 192 -6.83 -9.34 -7.06
N PHE A 193 -7.27 -8.09 -7.17
CA PHE A 193 -8.67 -7.73 -7.04
C PHE A 193 -9.49 -8.34 -8.19
N GLU A 194 -8.96 -8.34 -9.41
CA GLU A 194 -9.62 -8.96 -10.55
C GLU A 194 -9.68 -10.49 -10.39
N GLU A 195 -8.61 -11.14 -9.90
CA GLU A 195 -8.62 -12.59 -9.63
C GLU A 195 -9.70 -12.99 -8.60
N LEU A 196 -9.88 -12.18 -7.55
CA LEU A 196 -10.96 -12.38 -6.58
C LEU A 196 -12.34 -12.17 -7.22
N SER A 197 -12.48 -11.11 -8.03
CA SER A 197 -13.72 -10.79 -8.74
C SER A 197 -14.11 -11.88 -9.72
N GLU A 198 -13.15 -12.44 -10.47
CA GLU A 198 -13.38 -13.58 -11.35
C GLU A 198 -13.84 -14.82 -10.60
N GLN A 199 -13.25 -15.12 -9.43
CA GLN A 199 -13.72 -16.24 -8.60
C GLN A 199 -15.17 -16.02 -8.16
N CYS A 200 -15.54 -14.77 -7.89
CA CYS A 200 -16.91 -14.43 -7.56
C CYS A 200 -17.86 -14.62 -8.76
N ARG A 201 -17.49 -14.12 -9.95
CA ARG A 201 -18.23 -14.32 -11.20
C ARG A 201 -18.40 -15.81 -11.55
N LYS A 202 -17.36 -16.64 -11.33
CA LYS A 202 -17.41 -18.09 -11.54
C LYS A 202 -18.41 -18.80 -10.61
N LYS A 203 -18.64 -18.26 -9.40
CA LYS A 203 -19.60 -18.79 -8.41
C LYS A 203 -21.04 -18.42 -8.75
N ASN A 204 -21.30 -17.17 -9.11
CA ASN A 204 -22.61 -16.68 -9.56
C ASN A 204 -22.41 -15.34 -10.27
N ALA A 205 -22.38 -15.34 -11.61
CA ALA A 205 -22.10 -14.14 -12.40
C ALA A 205 -23.15 -13.05 -12.19
N ASP A 206 -24.41 -13.34 -12.49
CA ASP A 206 -25.50 -12.36 -12.39
C ASP A 206 -25.62 -11.80 -10.97
N GLY A 207 -25.59 -12.66 -9.96
CA GLY A 207 -25.69 -12.23 -8.56
C GLY A 207 -24.46 -11.46 -8.05
N PHE A 208 -23.28 -11.66 -8.65
CA PHE A 208 -22.09 -10.88 -8.30
C PHE A 208 -22.12 -9.51 -8.96
N GLU A 209 -22.51 -9.42 -10.23
CA GLU A 209 -22.58 -8.14 -10.95
C GLU A 209 -23.64 -7.22 -10.32
N ASP A 210 -24.83 -7.75 -9.99
CA ASP A 210 -25.88 -7.01 -9.25
C ASP A 210 -25.36 -6.50 -7.89
N PHE A 211 -24.63 -7.35 -7.16
CA PHE A 211 -24.02 -6.98 -5.88
C PHE A 211 -22.96 -5.89 -6.04
N LEU A 212 -22.08 -6.03 -7.03
CA LEU A 212 -20.98 -5.11 -7.30
C LEU A 212 -21.52 -3.74 -7.72
N GLU A 213 -22.54 -3.68 -8.57
CA GLU A 213 -23.21 -2.44 -8.96
C GLU A 213 -23.83 -1.73 -7.75
N GLY A 214 -24.57 -2.47 -6.91
CA GLY A 214 -25.13 -1.93 -5.68
C GLY A 214 -24.07 -1.46 -4.67
N LEU A 215 -22.94 -2.17 -4.57
CA LEU A 215 -21.80 -1.78 -3.75
C LEU A 215 -21.13 -0.50 -4.26
N LYS A 216 -20.91 -0.38 -5.57
CA LYS A 216 -20.37 0.84 -6.21
C LYS A 216 -21.26 2.04 -5.92
N GLY A 217 -22.57 1.93 -6.17
CA GLY A 217 -23.51 3.03 -5.96
C GLY A 217 -23.56 3.53 -4.51
N ARG A 218 -23.58 2.62 -3.52
CA ARG A 218 -23.49 2.99 -2.09
C ARG A 218 -22.16 3.65 -1.75
N THR A 219 -21.06 3.11 -2.27
CA THR A 219 -19.70 3.64 -1.99
C THR A 219 -19.51 5.04 -2.55
N GLU A 220 -19.99 5.31 -3.77
CA GLU A 220 -19.96 6.62 -4.39
C GLU A 220 -20.74 7.67 -3.60
N ALA A 221 -21.91 7.30 -3.06
CA ALA A 221 -22.69 8.20 -2.19
C ALA A 221 -21.92 8.56 -0.91
N ARG A 222 -21.21 7.60 -0.31
CA ARG A 222 -20.37 7.83 0.88
C ARG A 222 -19.16 8.72 0.56
N ILE A 223 -18.53 8.55 -0.60
CA ILE A 223 -17.43 9.42 -1.06
C ILE A 223 -17.96 10.85 -1.28
N ARG A 224 -19.08 10.99 -1.99
CA ARG A 224 -19.68 12.31 -2.33
C ARG A 224 -20.13 13.09 -1.09
N SER A 225 -20.62 12.39 -0.07
CA SER A 225 -21.01 13.01 1.21
C SER A 225 -19.82 13.33 2.13
N GLY A 226 -18.60 12.89 1.78
CA GLY A 226 -17.41 13.07 2.61
C GLY A 226 -17.34 12.12 3.81
N GLU A 227 -18.21 11.10 3.88
CA GLU A 227 -18.18 10.06 4.92
C GLU A 227 -16.93 9.19 4.81
N THR A 228 -16.45 8.97 3.59
CA THR A 228 -15.23 8.20 3.30
C THR A 228 -14.41 8.87 2.20
N ASN A 229 -13.23 8.32 1.92
CA ASN A 229 -12.33 8.72 0.84
C ASN A 229 -11.97 7.54 -0.05
N TYR A 230 -11.35 7.79 -1.20
CA TYR A 230 -11.03 6.74 -2.17
C TYR A 230 -10.21 5.56 -1.59
N PRO A 231 -9.12 5.78 -0.83
CA PRO A 231 -8.35 4.66 -0.28
C PRO A 231 -9.13 3.82 0.73
N GLN A 232 -9.86 4.44 1.67
CA GLN A 232 -10.65 3.71 2.66
C GLN A 232 -11.84 3.01 2.01
N ALA A 233 -12.52 3.65 1.07
CA ALA A 233 -13.59 3.05 0.27
C ALA A 233 -13.10 1.80 -0.49
N THR A 234 -11.87 1.83 -1.02
CA THR A 234 -11.27 0.67 -1.71
C THR A 234 -11.09 -0.51 -0.74
N ILE A 235 -10.56 -0.26 0.47
CA ILE A 235 -10.46 -1.30 1.52
C ILE A 235 -11.84 -1.87 1.85
N ASP A 236 -12.84 -1.00 2.05
CA ASP A 236 -14.20 -1.42 2.40
C ASP A 236 -14.80 -2.31 1.30
N MET A 237 -14.68 -1.90 0.03
CA MET A 237 -15.17 -2.67 -1.11
C MET A 237 -14.47 -4.03 -1.26
N MET A 238 -13.13 -4.06 -1.17
CA MET A 238 -12.36 -5.31 -1.21
C MET A 238 -12.78 -6.26 -0.07
N THR A 239 -13.11 -5.69 1.10
CA THR A 239 -13.58 -6.47 2.26
C THR A 239 -14.96 -7.09 2.00
N GLU A 240 -15.94 -6.30 1.51
CA GLU A 240 -17.28 -6.80 1.18
C GLU A 240 -17.26 -7.84 0.05
N ILE A 241 -16.38 -7.67 -0.94
CA ILE A 241 -16.21 -8.64 -2.04
C ILE A 241 -15.54 -9.93 -1.54
N LEU A 242 -14.55 -9.84 -0.65
CA LEU A 242 -13.96 -11.00 -0.01
C LEU A 242 -15.01 -11.78 0.81
N ASP A 243 -15.89 -11.08 1.53
CA ASP A 243 -17.03 -11.69 2.24
C ASP A 243 -17.97 -12.42 1.28
N TRP A 244 -18.33 -11.77 0.16
CA TRP A 244 -19.18 -12.36 -0.87
C TRP A 244 -18.59 -13.65 -1.45
N SER A 245 -17.27 -13.68 -1.67
CA SER A 245 -16.57 -14.85 -2.22
C SER A 245 -16.78 -16.11 -1.37
N GLY A 246 -16.88 -15.95 -0.05
CA GLY A 246 -16.96 -17.05 0.92
C GLY A 246 -15.62 -17.72 1.22
N LEU A 247 -14.49 -17.11 0.83
CA LEU A 247 -13.17 -17.59 1.20
C LEU A 247 -12.96 -17.46 2.72
N THR A 248 -12.66 -18.58 3.38
CA THR A 248 -12.41 -18.62 4.84
C THR A 248 -10.95 -18.86 5.20
N GLY A 249 -10.12 -19.25 4.22
CA GLY A 249 -8.71 -19.50 4.41
C GLY A 249 -7.88 -18.21 4.46
N PRO A 250 -6.59 -18.33 4.83
CA PRO A 250 -5.63 -17.23 4.70
C PRO A 250 -5.51 -16.74 3.25
N VAL A 251 -5.70 -15.45 3.04
CA VAL A 251 -5.59 -14.83 1.72
C VAL A 251 -5.15 -13.37 1.84
N MET A 252 -4.32 -12.92 0.89
CA MET A 252 -4.04 -11.51 0.67
C MET A 252 -4.68 -11.12 -0.66
N VAL A 253 -5.38 -10.00 -0.68
CA VAL A 253 -5.99 -9.41 -1.87
C VAL A 253 -5.31 -8.07 -2.11
N ILE A 254 -4.85 -7.84 -3.34
CA ILE A 254 -4.14 -6.63 -3.73
C ILE A 254 -4.91 -5.97 -4.87
N GLY A 255 -5.18 -4.67 -4.75
CA GLY A 255 -5.80 -3.87 -5.80
C GLY A 255 -5.27 -2.44 -5.78
N PHE A 256 -5.93 -1.53 -6.48
CA PHE A 256 -5.55 -0.11 -6.48
C PHE A 256 -6.66 0.81 -6.00
N ALA A 257 -6.26 1.87 -5.29
CA ALA A 257 -7.10 3.00 -4.97
C ALA A 257 -6.86 4.15 -5.96
N PRO A 258 -7.93 4.85 -6.40
CA PRO A 258 -7.80 6.11 -7.12
C PRO A 258 -7.17 7.24 -6.29
N PRO A 259 -6.65 8.31 -6.93
CA PRO A 259 -6.40 8.43 -8.38
C PRO A 259 -5.06 7.81 -8.82
N LEU A 260 -5.00 7.45 -10.11
CA LEU A 260 -3.76 7.14 -10.84
C LEU A 260 -3.26 8.41 -11.52
N TYR A 261 -1.97 8.69 -11.34
CA TYR A 261 -1.23 9.67 -12.13
C TYR A 261 -0.21 8.89 -12.98
N PRO A 262 -0.38 8.79 -14.30
CA PRO A 262 0.63 8.17 -15.15
C PRO A 262 1.95 8.93 -15.11
N ALA A 263 3.07 8.21 -15.26
CA ALA A 263 4.34 8.88 -15.52
C ALA A 263 4.26 9.57 -16.88
N TYR A 264 4.75 10.81 -16.93
CA TYR A 264 4.69 11.63 -18.12
C TYR A 264 6.06 12.23 -18.41
N HIS A 265 6.49 12.20 -19.66
CA HIS A 265 7.71 12.85 -20.11
C HIS A 265 7.59 13.23 -21.59
N SER A 266 7.68 14.52 -21.91
CA SER A 266 7.47 15.04 -23.27
C SER A 266 8.34 14.38 -24.33
N ASP A 267 9.61 14.08 -24.03
CA ASP A 267 10.50 13.41 -25.00
C ASP A 267 10.26 11.89 -25.12
N GLN A 268 9.39 11.29 -24.31
CA GLN A 268 9.06 9.86 -24.33
C GLN A 268 7.65 9.59 -24.88
N MET A 269 7.05 10.61 -25.50
CA MET A 269 5.76 10.49 -26.18
C MET A 269 5.98 9.96 -27.59
N ALA A 270 5.26 8.91 -27.97
CA ALA A 270 5.40 8.29 -29.28
C ALA A 270 5.15 9.30 -30.41
N GLY A 271 6.12 9.44 -31.33
CA GLY A 271 6.07 10.35 -32.46
C GLY A 271 6.30 11.83 -32.11
N LYS A 272 6.67 12.14 -30.86
CA LYS A 272 7.01 13.50 -30.39
C LYS A 272 8.35 13.52 -29.63
N GLU A 273 9.24 12.58 -29.96
CA GLU A 273 10.54 12.45 -29.34
C GLU A 273 11.36 13.74 -29.51
N GLY A 274 11.93 14.24 -28.41
CA GLY A 274 12.74 15.46 -28.41
C GLY A 274 11.95 16.79 -28.41
N VAL A 275 10.62 16.77 -28.48
CA VAL A 275 9.79 18.01 -28.44
C VAL A 275 9.92 18.73 -27.10
N GLY A 276 9.98 18.02 -25.97
CA GLY A 276 10.19 18.62 -24.66
C GLY A 276 11.58 19.26 -24.54
N SER A 277 12.61 18.60 -25.05
CA SER A 277 13.96 19.17 -25.16
C SER A 277 14.01 20.39 -26.07
N TRP A 278 13.23 20.43 -27.15
CA TRP A 278 13.08 21.61 -27.99
C TRP A 278 12.35 22.75 -27.26
N GLN A 279 11.24 22.47 -26.57
CA GLN A 279 10.52 23.44 -25.74
C GLN A 279 11.43 24.04 -24.67
N PHE A 280 12.24 23.21 -24.00
CA PHE A 280 13.23 23.67 -23.04
C PHE A 280 14.25 24.65 -23.66
N LYS A 281 14.74 24.40 -24.87
CA LYS A 281 15.68 25.34 -25.54
C LYS A 281 15.04 26.71 -25.79
N LYS A 282 13.76 26.76 -26.18
CA LYS A 282 13.00 28.00 -26.34
C LYS A 282 12.83 28.73 -25.00
N ILE A 283 12.42 27.99 -23.95
CA ILE A 283 12.30 28.53 -22.59
C ILE A 283 13.62 29.08 -22.09
N LYS A 284 14.72 28.35 -22.29
CA LYS A 284 16.06 28.77 -21.87
C LYS A 284 16.45 30.11 -22.49
N LYS A 285 16.27 30.26 -23.81
CA LYS A 285 16.55 31.52 -24.52
C LYS A 285 15.72 32.69 -23.96
N ALA A 286 14.42 32.49 -23.76
CA ALA A 286 13.54 33.52 -23.20
C ALA A 286 13.90 33.87 -21.74
N SER A 287 14.23 32.86 -20.93
CA SER A 287 14.61 33.01 -19.52
C SER A 287 15.92 33.76 -19.36
N GLU A 288 16.93 33.43 -20.16
CA GLU A 288 18.22 34.13 -20.16
C GLU A 288 18.06 35.62 -20.57
N ALA A 289 17.18 35.92 -21.53
CA ALA A 289 16.85 37.29 -21.91
C ALA A 289 16.18 38.09 -20.77
N ALA A 290 15.38 37.43 -19.94
CA ALA A 290 14.77 38.00 -18.73
C ALA A 290 15.72 37.99 -17.51
N GLY A 291 17.00 37.64 -17.69
CA GLY A 291 18.00 37.57 -16.60
C GLY A 291 17.74 36.43 -15.60
N CYS A 292 17.02 35.39 -16.01
CA CYS A 292 16.69 34.22 -15.20
C CYS A 292 17.36 32.97 -15.79
N MET A 293 18.41 32.48 -15.13
CA MET A 293 19.04 31.21 -15.50
C MET A 293 18.09 30.05 -15.20
N VAL A 294 17.96 29.11 -16.14
CA VAL A 294 17.15 27.89 -15.99
C VAL A 294 17.97 26.65 -16.29
N LYS A 295 17.64 25.55 -15.62
CA LYS A 295 18.22 24.22 -15.85
C LYS A 295 17.14 23.21 -16.21
N LYS A 296 17.53 22.23 -17.02
CA LYS A 296 16.66 21.13 -17.47
C LYS A 296 16.59 20.08 -16.37
N VAL A 297 15.39 19.59 -16.09
CA VAL A 297 15.14 18.43 -15.23
C VAL A 297 14.17 17.50 -15.97
N HIS A 298 14.38 16.20 -15.90
CA HIS A 298 13.56 15.21 -16.60
C HIS A 298 12.21 15.05 -15.93
N TYR A 299 12.18 14.79 -14.63
CA TYR A 299 10.94 14.52 -13.90
C TYR A 299 10.75 15.46 -12.71
N PHE A 300 9.60 16.11 -12.67
CA PHE A 300 9.09 16.67 -11.43
C PHE A 300 8.66 15.53 -10.51
N THR A 301 9.32 15.38 -9.37
CA THR A 301 9.05 14.30 -8.40
C THR A 301 7.87 14.59 -7.46
N GLY A 302 7.18 15.72 -7.64
CA GLY A 302 5.85 15.96 -7.09
C GLY A 302 4.75 15.49 -8.03
N ILE A 303 3.57 15.19 -7.47
CA ILE A 303 2.38 14.87 -8.26
C ILE A 303 1.99 16.12 -9.07
N SER A 304 1.64 15.92 -10.34
CA SER A 304 1.32 17.00 -11.27
C SER A 304 0.27 16.57 -12.28
N ASP A 305 -0.58 17.51 -12.70
CA ASP A 305 -1.57 17.31 -13.76
C ASP A 305 -0.93 17.09 -15.13
N LEU A 306 0.39 17.30 -15.27
CA LEU A 306 1.15 16.88 -16.47
C LEU A 306 0.95 15.40 -16.80
N SER A 307 0.70 14.57 -15.79
CA SER A 307 0.35 13.16 -15.93
C SER A 307 -0.87 12.89 -16.83
N TYR A 308 -1.68 13.91 -17.14
CA TYR A 308 -2.86 13.83 -18.01
C TYR A 308 -2.69 14.54 -19.35
N CYS A 309 -1.50 15.10 -19.66
CA CYS A 309 -1.24 15.76 -20.94
C CYS A 309 -1.02 14.76 -22.09
N GLY A 310 -0.65 13.52 -21.79
CA GLY A 310 -0.44 12.48 -22.78
C GLY A 310 -0.06 11.16 -22.12
N THR A 311 0.15 10.14 -22.96
CA THR A 311 0.58 8.81 -22.53
C THR A 311 2.03 8.60 -22.96
N CYS A 312 2.87 8.11 -22.05
CA CYS A 312 4.27 7.80 -22.31
C CYS A 312 4.54 6.31 -22.07
N GLY A 313 5.35 5.70 -22.94
CA GLY A 313 5.67 4.28 -22.90
C GLY A 313 4.48 3.36 -23.21
N ASP A 314 4.66 2.06 -22.94
CA ASP A 314 3.70 0.99 -23.23
C ASP A 314 2.73 0.76 -22.05
N MET A 315 2.30 1.82 -21.37
CA MET A 315 1.50 1.69 -20.15
C MET A 315 0.13 1.06 -20.45
N ASP A 316 -0.14 -0.12 -19.86
CA ASP A 316 -1.44 -0.76 -19.94
C ASP A 316 -2.39 -0.20 -18.85
N PHE A 317 -3.32 0.65 -19.28
CA PHE A 317 -4.36 1.22 -18.43
C PHE A 317 -5.53 0.25 -18.18
N SER A 318 -5.72 -0.74 -19.05
CA SER A 318 -6.80 -1.71 -18.90
C SER A 318 -6.58 -2.63 -17.70
N GLY A 319 -5.32 -3.05 -17.48
CA GLY A 319 -4.93 -3.76 -16.26
C GLY A 319 -5.21 -2.96 -14.99
N TYR A 320 -4.90 -1.65 -14.97
CA TYR A 320 -5.23 -0.80 -13.81
C TYR A 320 -6.74 -0.71 -13.55
N ALA A 321 -7.53 -0.54 -14.61
CA ALA A 321 -8.98 -0.45 -14.54
C ALA A 321 -9.60 -1.70 -13.90
N ALA A 322 -9.17 -2.89 -14.35
CA ALA A 322 -9.64 -4.17 -13.80
C ALA A 322 -9.28 -4.33 -12.31
N GLU A 323 -8.13 -3.81 -11.89
CA GLU A 323 -7.60 -3.95 -10.53
C GLU A 323 -8.07 -2.84 -9.57
N THR A 324 -8.98 -1.97 -10.03
CA THR A 324 -9.49 -0.82 -9.27
C THR A 324 -11.00 -0.97 -9.03
N PRO A 325 -11.45 -1.31 -7.81
CA PRO A 325 -12.87 -1.55 -7.51
C PRO A 325 -13.81 -0.39 -7.87
N LEU A 326 -13.30 0.85 -7.78
CA LEU A 326 -14.05 2.08 -8.03
C LEU A 326 -14.05 2.53 -9.51
N TRP A 327 -13.40 1.77 -10.40
CA TRP A 327 -13.32 2.12 -11.81
C TRP A 327 -14.68 2.04 -12.52
N GLY A 328 -14.91 2.99 -13.43
CA GLY A 328 -16.15 3.09 -14.22
C GLY A 328 -17.35 3.66 -13.47
N GLY A 329 -17.12 4.15 -12.25
CA GLY A 329 -18.13 4.79 -11.41
C GLY A 329 -17.53 6.00 -10.71
N GLY A 330 -17.23 5.86 -9.42
CA GLY A 330 -16.64 6.92 -8.58
C GLY A 330 -15.29 7.48 -9.06
N TYR A 331 -14.59 6.78 -9.96
CA TYR A 331 -13.41 7.27 -10.65
C TYR A 331 -13.32 6.68 -12.06
N GLN A 332 -13.05 7.53 -13.06
CA GLN A 332 -12.80 7.13 -14.44
C GLN A 332 -11.94 8.20 -15.12
N VAL A 333 -10.97 7.74 -15.91
CA VAL A 333 -10.14 8.60 -16.77
C VAL A 333 -10.03 7.92 -18.13
N ASP A 334 -10.23 8.69 -19.19
CA ASP A 334 -10.13 8.20 -20.57
C ASP A 334 -8.69 8.36 -21.08
N PHE A 335 -7.84 7.38 -20.73
CA PHE A 335 -6.44 7.38 -21.16
C PHE A 335 -6.28 7.16 -22.67
N GLU A 336 -7.27 6.58 -23.34
CA GLU A 336 -7.25 6.41 -24.79
C GLU A 336 -7.38 7.77 -25.49
N GLU A 337 -8.36 8.59 -25.07
CA GLU A 337 -8.52 9.95 -25.60
C GLU A 337 -7.35 10.87 -25.21
N ILE A 338 -6.79 10.73 -24.00
CA ILE A 338 -5.56 11.44 -23.61
C ILE A 338 -4.41 11.07 -24.56
N GLY A 339 -4.25 9.78 -24.89
CA GLY A 339 -3.25 9.29 -25.85
C GLY A 339 -3.47 9.81 -27.27
N LYS A 340 -4.71 10.01 -27.71
CA LYS A 340 -5.01 10.62 -29.02
C LYS A 340 -4.57 12.09 -29.09
N LEU A 341 -4.72 12.84 -28.00
CA LEU A 341 -4.30 14.25 -27.92
C LEU A 341 -2.76 14.37 -27.83
N ASN A 342 -2.16 13.58 -26.94
CA ASN A 342 -0.71 13.50 -26.71
C ASN A 342 -0.02 14.88 -26.72
N ILE A 343 -0.40 15.78 -25.82
CA ILE A 343 0.07 17.16 -25.78
C ILE A 343 1.46 17.23 -25.12
N PRO A 344 2.53 17.67 -25.82
CA PRO A 344 3.83 17.92 -25.21
C PRO A 344 3.78 19.15 -24.30
N ALA A 345 4.21 18.97 -23.06
CA ALA A 345 4.14 19.94 -21.99
C ALA A 345 5.43 19.91 -21.17
N VAL A 346 5.83 21.09 -20.72
CA VAL A 346 6.94 21.29 -19.78
C VAL A 346 6.41 22.07 -18.59
N LEU A 347 6.88 21.72 -17.40
CA LEU A 347 6.45 22.37 -16.17
C LEU A 347 7.46 23.45 -15.79
N MET A 348 7.01 24.71 -15.82
CA MET A 348 7.74 25.88 -15.35
C MET A 348 6.79 26.77 -14.54
N GLY A 349 7.26 27.27 -13.40
CA GLY A 349 6.48 28.16 -12.55
C GLY A 349 7.39 28.99 -11.66
N PRO A 350 6.86 29.93 -10.88
CA PRO A 350 7.69 30.77 -10.04
C PRO A 350 8.42 29.91 -9.00
N TRP A 351 9.62 30.33 -8.61
CA TRP A 351 10.34 29.63 -7.55
C TRP A 351 9.84 30.04 -6.17
N GLY A 352 9.85 29.09 -5.25
CA GLY A 352 9.33 29.23 -3.90
C GLY A 352 9.99 28.27 -2.94
N LYS A 353 9.46 28.22 -1.71
CA LYS A 353 9.90 27.28 -0.67
C LYS A 353 8.68 26.73 0.06
N ASP A 354 8.85 25.55 0.64
CA ASP A 354 7.87 24.91 1.52
C ASP A 354 6.52 24.59 0.84
N ILE A 355 6.57 24.09 -0.40
CA ILE A 355 5.37 23.63 -1.13
C ILE A 355 4.58 22.62 -0.29
N HIS A 356 3.26 22.79 -0.21
CA HIS A 356 2.32 21.99 0.59
C HIS A 356 2.60 22.01 2.11
N ARG A 357 3.33 23.00 2.61
CA ARG A 357 3.55 23.20 4.05
C ARG A 357 2.95 24.53 4.48
N ARG A 358 2.65 24.68 5.77
CA ARG A 358 2.09 25.92 6.33
C ARG A 358 2.93 27.18 6.07
N THR A 359 4.23 27.02 5.79
CA THR A 359 5.18 28.10 5.50
C THR A 359 5.40 28.32 3.99
N GLU A 360 4.54 27.75 3.15
CA GLU A 360 4.59 27.88 1.70
C GLU A 360 4.68 29.36 1.31
N ARG A 361 5.67 29.67 0.45
CA ARG A 361 5.91 31.02 -0.02
C ARG A 361 6.55 31.01 -1.40
N VAL A 362 6.28 32.06 -2.15
CA VAL A 362 6.77 32.27 -3.51
C VAL A 362 7.66 33.51 -3.57
N ASN A 363 8.67 33.50 -4.44
CA ASN A 363 9.47 34.68 -4.68
C ASN A 363 8.68 35.72 -5.49
N ARG A 364 8.53 36.93 -4.95
CA ARG A 364 7.76 38.01 -5.56
C ARG A 364 8.30 38.44 -6.93
N LYS A 365 9.62 38.55 -7.10
CA LYS A 365 10.23 38.96 -8.37
C LYS A 365 10.03 37.87 -9.43
N SER A 366 10.23 36.61 -9.06
CA SER A 366 10.00 35.47 -9.96
C SER A 366 8.55 35.42 -10.45
N LEU A 367 7.59 35.62 -9.54
CA LEU A 367 6.15 35.58 -9.86
C LEU A 367 5.67 36.79 -10.67
N LEU A 368 6.08 38.01 -10.31
CA LEU A 368 5.48 39.24 -10.85
C LEU A 368 6.28 39.88 -12.00
N VAL A 369 7.52 39.46 -12.23
CA VAL A 369 8.40 40.06 -13.24
C VAL A 369 9.00 38.99 -14.15
N GLU A 370 9.82 38.09 -13.60
CA GLU A 370 10.61 37.14 -14.40
C GLU A 370 9.71 36.18 -15.19
N LEU A 371 8.78 35.48 -14.53
CA LEU A 371 7.90 34.52 -15.21
C LEU A 371 6.96 35.19 -16.23
N PRO A 372 6.27 36.31 -15.93
CA PRO A 372 5.45 37.01 -16.92
C PRO A 372 6.23 37.43 -18.17
N GLU A 373 7.44 37.98 -18.02
CA GLU A 373 8.28 38.39 -19.17
C GLU A 373 8.67 37.18 -20.04
N ILE A 374 9.02 36.06 -19.40
CA ILE A 374 9.36 34.80 -20.08
C ILE A 374 8.15 34.28 -20.87
N LEU A 375 6.99 34.23 -20.23
CA LEU A 375 5.75 33.76 -20.85
C LEU A 375 5.34 34.65 -22.03
N HIS A 376 5.43 35.97 -21.89
CA HIS A 376 5.14 36.91 -22.97
C HIS A 376 6.04 36.66 -24.18
N THR A 377 7.35 36.51 -23.94
CA THR A 377 8.32 36.23 -24.99
C THR A 377 8.00 34.92 -25.72
N LEU A 378 7.61 33.87 -24.98
CA LEU A 378 7.28 32.57 -25.57
C LEU A 378 5.97 32.59 -26.38
N ILE A 379 4.99 33.40 -25.97
CA ILE A 379 3.73 33.58 -26.70
C ILE A 379 3.96 34.38 -28.00
N GLU A 380 4.87 35.35 -27.99
CA GLU A 380 5.20 36.14 -29.18
C GLU A 380 6.13 35.39 -30.16
N ASP A 381 6.99 34.49 -29.66
CA ASP A 381 7.94 33.67 -30.45
C ASP A 381 7.29 32.43 -31.11
N GLN A 382 5.99 32.49 -31.43
CA GLN A 382 5.25 31.39 -32.09
C GLN A 382 5.42 31.31 -33.62
N ALA A 383 6.39 32.04 -34.18
CA ALA A 383 6.76 31.99 -35.60
C ALA A 383 7.78 30.90 -35.94
#